data_AF-A0A661UNF1-F1
#
_entry.id   AF-A0A661UNF1-F1
#
_cell.length_a   1.000
_cell.length_b   1.000
_cell.length_c   1.000
_cell.angle_alpha   90.00
_cell.angle_beta   90.00
_cell.angle_gamma   90.00
#
_symmetry.space_group_name_H-M   'P 1'
#
loop_
_entity.id
_entity.type
_entity.pdbx_description
1 polymer ?
#
loop_
_entity_poly.entity_id
_entity_poly.type
_entity_poly.pdbx_seq_one_letter_code
_entity_poly.pdbx_strand_id
1 'polypeptide(L)' 'MWDIVIAIGNVILLPSLLPTLLDNRSYVPRITSGFAVVGLSFIVAGLIGEGFVISPVLTSSAIVLWAFIYLFRGKTPD' A
#
# COMPACT_ATOMS: atom_id res chain seq x y z
N MET A 1 15.49 -4.28 14.12
CA MET A 1 15.53 -4.90 12.77
C MET A 1 14.17 -4.84 12.07
N TRP A 2 13.17 -4.15 12.63
CA TRP A 2 11.88 -3.96 11.96
C TRP A 2 11.98 -2.94 10.81
N ASP A 3 13.01 -2.10 10.81
CA ASP A 3 13.39 -1.26 9.67
C ASP A 3 13.50 -2.03 8.36
N ILE A 4 13.99 -3.28 8.40
CA ILE A 4 14.07 -4.15 7.21
C ILE A 4 12.67 -4.50 6.70
N VAL A 5 11.74 -4.77 7.61
CA VAL A 5 10.34 -5.07 7.28
C VAL A 5 9.66 -3.84 6.67
N ILE A 6 9.92 -2.66 7.24
CA ILE A 6 9.45 -1.37 6.71
C ILE A 6 10.06 -1.11 5.33
N ALA A 7 11.36 -1.36 5.14
CA ALA A 7 12.04 -1.19 3.87
C ALA A 7 11.48 -2.13 2.78
N ILE A 8 11.26 -3.41 3.10
CA ILE A 8 10.60 -4.37 2.19
C ILE A 8 9.19 -3.88 1.82
N GLY A 9 8.42 -3.42 2.80
CA GLY A 9 7.10 -2.85 2.55
C GLY A 9 7.12 -1.66 1.59
N ASN A 10 8.11 -0.77 1.73
CA ASN A 10 8.30 0.37 0.82
C ASN A 10 8.76 -0.06 -0.59
N VAL A 11 9.62 -1.08 -0.70
CA VAL A 11 10.05 -1.64 -1.99
C VAL A 11 8.88 -2.26 -2.74
N ILE A 12 7.86 -2.78 -2.06
CA ILE A 12 6.64 -3.28 -2.69
C ILE A 12 5.68 -2.12 -3.01
N LEU A 13 5.53 -1.17 -2.08
CA LEU A 13 4.58 -0.06 -2.20
C LEU A 13 4.96 0.91 -3.32
N LEU A 14 6.20 1.40 -3.36
CA LEU A 14 6.60 2.47 -4.29
C LEU A 14 6.41 2.08 -5.77
N PRO A 15 6.83 0.89 -6.24
CA PRO A 15 6.56 0.46 -7.61
C PRO A 15 5.07 0.28 -7.90
N SER A 16 4.27 -0.12 -6.91
CA SER A 16 2.83 -0.28 -7.08
C SER A 16 2.12 1.05 -7.40
N LEU A 17 2.70 2.18 -6.97
CA LEU A 17 2.14 3.50 -7.24
C LEU A 17 2.50 4.03 -8.65
N LEU A 18 3.54 3.49 -9.30
CA LEU A 18 4.02 3.97 -10.60
C LEU A 18 2.94 3.97 -11.68
N PRO A 19 2.14 2.91 -11.88
CA PRO A 19 1.11 2.92 -12.93
C PRO A 19 0.01 3.95 -12.65
N THR A 20 -0.27 4.23 -11.38
CA THR A 20 -1.25 5.25 -10.98
C THR A 20 -0.73 6.66 -11.25
N LEU A 21 0.58 6.89 -11.08
CA LEU A 21 1.22 8.18 -11.37
C LEU A 21 1.37 8.45 -12.87
N LEU A 22 1.56 7.38 -13.66
CA LEU A 22 1.77 7.49 -15.11
C LEU A 22 0.46 7.56 -15.89
N ASP A 23 -0.67 7.14 -15.30
CA ASP A 23 -1.97 7.18 -15.96
C ASP A 23 -2.77 8.44 -15.63
N ASN A 24 -2.75 9.41 -16.55
CA ASN A 24 -3.50 10.67 -16.45
C ASN A 24 -5.03 10.49 -16.44
N ARG A 25 -5.56 9.28 -16.72
CA ARG A 25 -7.01 9.03 -16.73
C ARG A 25 -7.60 8.78 -15.34
N SER A 26 -6.84 9.04 -14.26
CA SER A 26 -7.22 8.73 -12.88
C SER A 26 -7.59 7.26 -12.67
N TYR A 27 -7.02 6.39 -13.51
CA TYR A 27 -7.28 4.97 -13.47
C TYR A 27 -6.34 4.31 -12.45
N VAL A 28 -6.91 3.58 -11.50
CA VAL A 28 -6.13 2.81 -10.53
C VAL A 28 -6.29 1.32 -10.85
N PRO A 29 -5.25 0.66 -11.39
CA PRO A 29 -5.33 -0.76 -11.69
C PRO A 29 -5.61 -1.60 -10.43
N ARG A 30 -6.37 -2.69 -10.59
CA ARG A 30 -6.67 -3.59 -9.47
C ARG A 30 -5.40 -4.24 -8.90
N ILE A 31 -4.50 -4.67 -9.78
CA ILE A 31 -3.28 -5.38 -9.42
C ILE A 31 -2.35 -4.50 -8.58
N THR A 32 -2.16 -3.25 -8.98
CA THR A 32 -1.32 -2.29 -8.23
C THR A 32 -1.91 -1.95 -6.87
N SER A 33 -3.24 -1.81 -6.79
CA SER A 33 -3.93 -1.60 -5.52
C SER A 33 -3.71 -2.76 -4.54
N GLY A 34 -3.69 -3.99 -5.05
CA GLY A 34 -3.39 -5.19 -4.26
C GLY A 34 -1.96 -5.18 -3.71
N PHE A 35 -0.98 -4.85 -4.56
CA PHE A 35 0.41 -4.69 -4.11
C PHE A 35 0.57 -3.56 -3.09
N ALA A 36 -0.16 -2.45 -3.23
CA ALA A 36 -0.16 -1.36 -2.26
C ALA A 36 -0.67 -1.84 -0.88
N VAL A 37 -1.76 -2.63 -0.84
CA VAL A 37 -2.29 -3.23 0.40
C VAL A 37 -1.25 -4.13 1.06
N VAL A 38 -0.57 -4.99 0.28
CA VAL A 38 0.49 -5.87 0.80
C VAL A 38 1.65 -5.05 1.36
N GLY A 39 2.19 -4.11 0.58
CA GLY A 39 3.31 -3.27 1.00
C GLY A 39 3.01 -2.47 2.28
N LEU A 40 1.83 -1.87 2.36
CA LEU A 40 1.39 -1.14 3.55
C LEU A 40 1.21 -2.06 4.78
N SER A 41 0.78 -3.31 4.58
CA SER A 41 0.67 -4.28 5.68
C SER A 41 2.03 -4.60 6.31
N PHE A 42 3.07 -4.74 5.49
CA PHE A 42 4.45 -4.89 5.98
C PHE A 42 4.93 -3.65 6.74
N ILE A 43 4.63 -2.45 6.23
CA ILE A 43 4.98 -1.19 6.93
C ILE A 43 4.27 -1.12 8.29
N VAL A 44 2.98 -1.42 8.36
CA VAL A 44 2.22 -1.44 9.62
C VAL A 44 2.81 -2.45 10.61
N ALA A 45 3.11 -3.67 10.16
CA ALA A 45 3.75 -4.68 11.01
C ALA A 45 5.10 -4.21 11.56
N GLY A 46 5.92 -3.59 10.71
CA GLY A 46 7.21 -3.02 11.12
C GLY A 46 7.06 -1.86 12.11
N LEU A 47 6.10 -0.96 11.90
CA LEU A 47 5.85 0.18 12.80
C LEU A 47 5.35 -0.27 14.18
N ILE A 48 4.48 -1.30 14.24
CA ILE A 48 4.06 -1.91 15.51
C ILE A 48 5.25 -2.57 16.20
N GLY A 49 6.10 -3.27 15.43
CA GLY A 49 7.31 -3.91 15.93
C GLY A 49 8.34 -2.93 16.53
N GLU A 50 8.47 -1.73 15.96
CA GLU A 50 9.28 -0.61 16.51
C GLU A 50 8.62 0.09 17.71
N GLY A 51 7.38 -0.27 18.08
CA GLY A 51 6.68 0.30 19.23
C GLY A 51 5.98 1.64 18.96
N PHE A 52 5.84 2.05 17.70
CA PHE A 52 5.04 3.23 17.37
C PHE A 52 3.55 2.95 17.54
N VAL A 53 2.79 3.92 18.07
CA VAL A 53 1.34 3.76 18.31
C VAL A 53 0.51 4.54 17.31
N ILE A 54 0.89 5.79 17.02
CA ILE A 54 0.12 6.67 16.12
C ILE A 54 0.35 6.29 14.66
N SER A 55 1.60 6.01 14.27
CA SER A 55 1.97 5.72 12.88
C SER A 55 1.24 4.51 12.31
N PRO A 56 1.17 3.34 12.98
CA PRO A 56 0.39 2.19 12.48
C PRO A 56 -1.11 2.49 12.29
N VAL A 57 -1.70 3.30 13.17
CA VAL A 57 -3.13 3.67 13.07
C VAL A 57 -3.38 4.51 11.83
N LEU A 58 -2.52 5.51 11.57
CA LEU A 58 -2.62 6.32 10.37
C LEU A 58 -2.34 5.49 9.10
N THR A 59 -1.29 4.67 9.10
CA THR A 59 -0.95 3.84 7.95
C THR A 59 -2.00 2.75 7.67
N SER A 60 -2.65 2.21 8.69
CA SER A 60 -3.75 1.25 8.51
C SER A 60 -5.01 1.89 7.91
N SER A 61 -5.26 3.18 8.15
CA SER A 61 -6.33 3.90 7.43
C SER A 61 -6.06 3.94 5.91
N ALA A 62 -4.78 4.09 5.51
CA ALA A 62 -4.40 4.01 4.10
C ALA A 62 -4.58 2.60 3.53
N ILE A 63 -4.32 1.55 4.32
CA ILE A 63 -4.64 0.16 3.91
C ILE A 63 -6.12 0.01 3.59
N VAL A 64 -7.00 0.52 4.45
CA VAL A 64 -8.46 0.43 4.24
C VAL A 64 -8.88 1.14 2.95
N LEU A 65 -8.30 2.32 2.67
CA LEU A 65 -8.57 3.04 1.42
C LEU A 65 -8.12 2.23 0.18
N TRP A 66 -6.90 1.69 0.19
CA TRP A 66 -6.40 0.88 -0.92
C TRP A 66 -7.14 -0.45 -1.07
N ALA A 67 -7.55 -1.07 0.03
CA ALA A 67 -8.40 -2.26 0.02
C ALA A 67 -9.78 -1.95 -0.57
N PHE A 68 -10.37 -0.80 -0.24
CA PHE A 68 -11.63 -0.36 -0.84
C PHE A 68 -11.47 -0.14 -2.36
N ILE A 69 -10.39 0.50 -2.80
CA ILE A 69 -10.10 0.67 -4.23
C ILE A 69 -9.93 -0.70 -4.91
N TYR A 70 -9.18 -1.62 -4.30
CA TYR A 70 -8.99 -2.97 -4.82
C TYR A 70 -10.30 -3.76 -4.98
N LEU A 71 -11.22 -3.62 -4.02
CA LEU A 71 -12.49 -4.35 -4.00
C LEU A 71 -13.53 -3.73 -4.95
N PHE A 72 -13.62 -2.40 -5.01
CA PHE A 72 -14.76 -1.71 -5.65
C PHE A 72 -14.42 -0.89 -6.89
N ARG A 73 -13.14 -0.54 -7.13
CA ARG A 73 -12.75 0.38 -8.22
C ARG A 73 -11.63 -0.14 -9.12
N GLY A 74 -10.88 -1.16 -8.69
CA GLY A 74 -9.84 -1.76 -9.50
C GLY A 74 -10.44 -2.47 -10.70
N LYS A 75 -10.31 -1.86 -11.88
CA LYS A 75 -10.52 -2.55 -13.15
C LYS A 75 -9.23 -3.29 -13.51
N THR A 76 -9.36 -4.45 -14.15
CA THR A 76 -8.21 -5.18 -14.68
C THR A 76 -7.78 -4.46 -15.97
N PRO A 77 -6.48 -4.17 -16.18
CA PRO A 77 -6.05 -3.64 -17.47
C PRO A 77 -6.37 -4.69 -18.54
N ASP A 78 -7.16 -4.31 -19.55
CA ASP A 78 -7.42 -5.11 -20.75
C ASP A 78 -6.17 -5.21 -21.64
#